data_AF-A0A7V3I5C3-F1
#
_entry.id   AF-A0A7V3I5C3-F1
#
_cell.length_a   1.000
_cell.length_b   1.000
_cell.length_c   1.000
_cell.angle_alpha   90.00
_cell.angle_beta   90.00
_cell.angle_gamma   90.00
#
_symmetry.space_group_name_H-M   'P 1'
#
loop_
_entity.id
_entity.type
_entity.pdbx_description
1 polymer ?
#
loop_
_entity_poly.entity_id
_entity_poly.type
_entity_poly.pdbx_seq_one_letter_code
_entity_poly.pdbx_strand_id
1 'polypeptide(L)'
;MRSAGLVLVLIMLLATSALGAEFQWPSQMSIGGFQITDIRGTVNPDGSGSATGTLQVPNTGSTSVTLLRSARGDITGTTSINAGKIRGSFTLSSSGLRGQGTVDCPPRRIVNASIAVSPRGDASGSGRLELGRLAVSVDFTVYGSSCSFRSTSPARVRAQVDTAVASYSFEGNLTVRCEGGRVSATVSGRVERTSKVGNQVSSFDIPNTSVDLSNGQCTVNVGGVNITFSLF
;
A
#
# COMPACT_ATOMS: atom_id res chain seq x y z
N MET A 1 20.15 90.07 7.90
CA MET A 1 18.80 89.64 8.33
C MET A 1 18.24 88.71 7.27
N ARG A 2 17.83 87.48 7.67
CA ARG A 2 16.79 86.63 7.06
C ARG A 2 17.05 86.14 5.62
N SER A 3 16.99 84.87 5.24
CA SER A 3 16.76 83.59 5.91
C SER A 3 17.00 82.52 4.84
N ALA A 4 17.62 81.41 5.22
CA ALA A 4 17.75 80.21 4.40
C ALA A 4 16.36 79.62 4.08
N GLY A 5 16.14 79.24 2.81
CA GLY A 5 14.95 78.54 2.33
C GLY A 5 15.35 77.21 1.71
N LEU A 6 15.45 76.19 2.56
CA LEU A 6 15.74 74.81 2.23
C LEU A 6 14.45 74.15 1.72
N VAL A 7 14.35 73.86 0.42
CA VAL A 7 13.23 73.09 -0.15
C VAL A 7 13.61 71.62 -0.13
N LEU A 8 13.11 70.92 0.90
CA LEU A 8 13.21 69.47 1.05
C LEU A 8 12.08 68.83 0.22
N VAL A 9 12.43 68.18 -0.90
CA VAL A 9 11.49 67.35 -1.66
C VAL A 9 11.38 65.99 -0.96
N LEU A 10 10.33 65.84 -0.16
CA LEU A 10 9.98 64.58 0.51
C LEU A 10 9.33 63.64 -0.52
N ILE A 11 10.10 62.66 -1.01
CA ILE A 11 9.57 61.52 -1.76
C ILE A 11 8.84 60.63 -0.76
N MET A 12 7.51 60.72 -0.70
CA MET A 12 6.68 59.70 -0.06
C MET A 12 6.74 58.44 -0.93
N LEU A 13 7.64 57.52 -0.60
CA LEU A 13 7.48 56.11 -0.95
C LEU A 13 6.20 55.63 -0.24
N LEU A 14 5.08 55.64 -0.96
CA LEU A 14 3.98 54.74 -0.65
C LEU A 14 4.51 53.32 -0.87
N ALA A 15 5.06 52.73 0.18
CA ALA A 15 5.06 51.29 0.32
C ALA A 15 3.58 50.88 0.38
N THR A 16 2.96 50.72 -0.78
CA THR A 16 1.81 49.84 -0.90
C THR A 16 2.33 48.46 -0.51
N SER A 17 2.30 48.16 0.79
CA SER A 17 2.21 46.79 1.25
C SER A 17 1.01 46.24 0.50
N ALA A 18 1.28 45.49 -0.57
CA ALA A 18 0.28 44.67 -1.21
C ALA A 18 -0.31 43.86 -0.06
N LEU A 19 -1.52 44.25 0.37
CA LEU A 19 -2.36 43.46 1.24
C LEU A 19 -2.63 42.21 0.42
N GLY A 20 -1.74 41.21 0.54
CA GLY A 20 -1.98 39.89 0.02
C GLY A 20 -3.33 39.49 0.59
N ALA A 21 -4.31 39.25 -0.27
CA ALA A 21 -5.64 38.86 0.15
C ALA A 21 -5.49 37.79 1.23
N GLU A 22 -5.91 38.13 2.45
CA GLU A 22 -5.71 37.29 3.62
C GLU A 22 -6.39 35.96 3.31
N PHE A 23 -5.59 34.91 3.11
CA PHE A 23 -6.12 33.62 2.73
C PHE A 23 -7.05 33.17 3.85
N GLN A 24 -8.29 32.84 3.52
CA GLN A 24 -9.24 32.22 4.43
C GLN A 24 -9.52 30.81 3.93
N TRP A 25 -9.61 29.87 4.88
CA TRP A 25 -10.00 28.51 4.55
C TRP A 25 -11.41 28.54 3.93
N PRO A 26 -11.59 28.05 2.68
CA PRO A 26 -12.92 27.92 2.10
C PRO A 26 -13.69 26.83 2.85
N SER A 27 -15.03 26.86 2.83
CA SER A 27 -15.85 25.81 3.45
C SER A 27 -15.73 24.44 2.77
N GLN A 28 -15.29 24.43 1.50
CA GLN A 28 -15.06 23.25 0.68
C GLN A 28 -13.91 23.46 -0.29
N MET A 29 -13.18 22.39 -0.63
CA MET A 29 -12.14 22.43 -1.67
C MET A 29 -11.87 21.04 -2.25
N SER A 30 -11.10 21.00 -3.34
CA SER A 30 -10.59 19.76 -3.93
C SER A 30 -9.07 19.70 -3.86
N ILE A 31 -8.52 18.57 -3.41
CA ILE A 31 -7.08 18.30 -3.36
C ILE A 31 -6.81 16.93 -4.00
N GLY A 32 -5.95 16.88 -5.01
CA GLY A 32 -5.60 15.62 -5.68
C GLY A 32 -6.80 14.87 -6.26
N GLY A 33 -7.88 15.60 -6.60
CA GLY A 33 -9.15 15.06 -7.08
C GLY A 33 -10.14 14.64 -5.99
N PHE A 34 -9.77 14.70 -4.71
CA PHE A 34 -10.66 14.39 -3.59
C PHE A 34 -11.39 15.63 -3.08
N GLN A 35 -12.67 15.49 -2.78
CA GLN A 35 -13.48 16.55 -2.21
C GLN A 35 -13.34 16.60 -0.68
N ILE A 36 -13.23 17.80 -0.15
CA ILE A 36 -13.14 18.08 1.28
C ILE A 36 -14.21 19.12 1.61
N THR A 37 -15.05 18.82 2.60
CA THR A 37 -16.14 19.69 3.06
C THR A 37 -15.96 20.07 4.52
N ASP A 38 -16.81 21.00 5.00
CA ASP A 38 -16.87 21.41 6.41
C ASP A 38 -15.53 21.88 6.97
N ILE A 39 -14.74 22.54 6.12
CA ILE A 39 -13.39 22.96 6.47
C ILE A 39 -13.47 24.13 7.44
N ARG A 40 -12.77 24.00 8.56
CA ARG A 40 -12.66 25.02 9.61
C ARG A 40 -11.23 25.06 10.11
N GLY A 41 -10.63 26.25 10.16
CA GLY A 41 -9.24 26.38 10.54
C GLY A 41 -8.80 27.81 10.76
N THR A 42 -7.52 27.95 11.03
CA THR A 42 -6.84 29.22 11.28
C THR A 42 -5.72 29.41 10.27
N VAL A 43 -5.40 30.68 10.02
CA VAL A 43 -4.33 31.10 9.14
C VAL A 43 -3.48 32.10 9.93
N ASN A 44 -2.17 31.86 9.95
CA ASN A 44 -1.19 32.68 10.61
C ASN A 44 -0.83 33.89 9.73
N PRO A 45 -0.24 34.96 10.32
CA PRO A 45 0.18 36.14 9.56
C PRO A 45 1.18 35.87 8.43
N ASP A 46 1.96 34.79 8.53
CA ASP A 46 2.90 34.35 7.49
C ASP A 46 2.22 33.56 6.35
N GLY A 47 0.88 33.43 6.38
CA GLY A 47 0.08 32.67 5.46
C GLY A 47 0.01 31.17 5.74
N SER A 48 0.84 30.61 6.63
CA SER A 48 0.70 29.20 7.03
C SER A 48 -0.61 28.98 7.80
N GLY A 49 -1.07 27.74 7.95
CA GLY A 49 -2.30 27.50 8.71
C GLY A 49 -2.62 26.03 8.89
N SER A 50 -3.60 25.78 9.75
CA SER A 50 -4.14 24.45 10.02
C SER A 50 -5.66 24.47 9.97
N ALA A 51 -6.27 23.44 9.41
CA ALA A 51 -7.71 23.25 9.40
C ALA A 51 -8.08 21.80 9.64
N THR A 52 -9.33 21.57 9.98
CA THR A 52 -9.97 20.26 9.96
C THR A 52 -11.09 20.28 8.93
N GLY A 53 -11.34 19.16 8.26
CA GLY A 53 -12.48 19.01 7.38
C GLY A 53 -12.90 17.54 7.27
N THR A 54 -13.87 17.30 6.39
CA THR A 54 -14.41 15.99 6.07
C THR A 54 -13.94 15.59 4.67
N LEU A 55 -13.04 14.62 4.58
CA LEU A 55 -12.58 14.04 3.32
C LEU A 55 -13.60 13.02 2.81
N GLN A 56 -14.03 13.20 1.56
CA GLN A 56 -14.89 12.24 0.87
C GLN A 56 -14.01 11.22 0.13
N VAL A 57 -14.04 9.96 0.59
CA VAL A 57 -13.32 8.85 -0.05
C VAL A 57 -14.34 7.91 -0.71
N PRO A 58 -14.45 7.91 -2.04
CA PRO A 58 -15.43 7.06 -2.72
C PRO A 58 -15.26 5.57 -2.35
N ASN A 59 -16.38 4.85 -2.25
CA ASN A 59 -16.46 3.44 -1.83
C ASN A 59 -15.98 3.13 -0.39
N THR A 60 -15.44 4.11 0.31
CA THR A 60 -14.90 3.96 1.68
C THR A 60 -15.71 4.78 2.70
N GLY A 61 -16.32 5.87 2.25
CA GLY A 61 -17.12 6.79 3.06
C GLY A 61 -16.39 8.11 3.33
N SER A 62 -16.88 8.86 4.30
CA SER A 62 -16.29 10.12 4.72
C SER A 62 -15.41 9.91 5.95
N THR A 63 -14.27 10.60 6.03
CA THR A 63 -13.37 10.57 7.19
C THR A 63 -12.89 11.97 7.55
N SER A 64 -12.52 12.20 8.81
CA SER A 64 -11.93 13.47 9.22
C SER A 64 -10.52 13.59 8.64
N VAL A 65 -10.17 14.78 8.13
CA VAL A 65 -8.84 15.12 7.64
C VAL A 65 -8.32 16.36 8.35
N THR A 66 -7.06 16.32 8.78
CA THR A 66 -6.33 17.50 9.24
C THR A 66 -5.57 18.08 8.07
N LEU A 67 -5.78 19.36 7.76
CA LEU A 67 -5.14 20.08 6.68
C LEU A 67 -4.06 21.01 7.22
N LEU A 68 -2.95 21.09 6.50
CA LEU A 68 -1.84 21.99 6.77
C LEU A 68 -1.55 22.80 5.52
N ARG A 69 -1.51 24.12 5.66
CA ARG A 69 -1.10 25.07 4.63
C ARG A 69 0.32 25.57 4.93
N SER A 70 1.23 25.46 3.98
CA SER A 70 2.56 26.08 4.06
C SER A 70 2.46 27.60 3.85
N ALA A 71 3.47 28.37 4.30
CA ALA A 71 3.56 29.80 3.99
C ALA A 71 3.59 30.08 2.46
N ARG A 72 4.03 29.10 1.66
CA ARG A 72 4.04 29.15 0.18
C ARG A 72 2.68 28.84 -0.46
N GLY A 73 1.70 28.41 0.34
CA GLY A 73 0.35 28.08 -0.13
C GLY A 73 0.11 26.62 -0.47
N ASP A 74 1.08 25.73 -0.25
CA ASP A 74 0.87 24.29 -0.45
C ASP A 74 -0.05 23.75 0.63
N ILE A 75 -1.06 22.97 0.25
CA ILE A 75 -1.99 22.34 1.19
C ILE A 75 -1.81 20.83 1.13
N THR A 76 -1.55 20.24 2.30
CA THR A 76 -1.49 18.79 2.52
C THR A 76 -2.52 18.40 3.57
N GLY A 77 -2.93 17.14 3.56
CA GLY A 77 -3.84 16.60 4.56
C GLY A 77 -3.34 15.30 5.16
N THR A 78 -3.69 15.01 6.40
CA THR A 78 -3.47 13.71 7.04
C THR A 78 -4.79 13.16 7.57
N THR A 79 -5.00 11.86 7.40
CA THR A 79 -6.21 11.19 7.84
C THR A 79 -5.94 9.72 8.17
N SER A 80 -6.81 9.14 8.98
CA SER A 80 -6.88 7.69 9.16
C SER A 80 -8.17 7.17 8.53
N ILE A 81 -8.04 6.09 7.78
CA ILE A 81 -9.17 5.38 7.20
C ILE A 81 -9.29 4.06 7.94
N ASN A 82 -10.48 3.74 8.45
CA ASN A 82 -10.75 2.49 9.18
C ASN A 82 -11.99 1.76 8.65
N ALA A 83 -12.48 2.14 7.47
CA ALA A 83 -13.72 1.66 6.87
C ALA A 83 -13.48 0.92 5.54
N GLY A 84 -14.43 0.07 5.15
CA GLY A 84 -14.33 -0.71 3.91
C GLY A 84 -13.16 -1.71 3.92
N LYS A 85 -12.52 -1.87 2.76
CA LYS A 85 -11.40 -2.79 2.56
C LYS A 85 -10.05 -2.21 2.96
N ILE A 86 -9.97 -0.92 3.27
CA ILE A 86 -8.70 -0.21 3.45
C ILE A 86 -8.64 0.30 4.87
N ARG A 87 -7.55 -0.02 5.58
CA ARG A 87 -7.32 0.52 6.92
C ARG A 87 -5.90 1.05 7.00
N GLY A 88 -5.70 2.25 7.54
CA GLY A 88 -4.36 2.81 7.63
C GLY A 88 -4.30 4.32 7.82
N SER A 89 -3.09 4.86 7.71
CA SER A 89 -2.80 6.29 7.78
C SER A 89 -2.43 6.82 6.39
N PHE A 90 -3.01 7.95 6.02
CA PHE A 90 -2.94 8.50 4.68
C PHE A 90 -2.55 9.97 4.70
N THR A 91 -1.77 10.37 3.69
CA THR A 91 -1.45 11.73 3.34
C THR A 91 -2.18 12.10 2.04
N LEU A 92 -2.94 13.17 2.09
CA LEU A 92 -3.58 13.82 0.96
C LEU A 92 -2.67 14.93 0.44
N SER A 93 -2.45 14.95 -0.87
CA SER A 93 -1.65 15.98 -1.55
C SER A 93 -2.22 16.24 -2.94
N SER A 94 -1.63 17.19 -3.67
CA SER A 94 -1.94 17.42 -5.08
C SER A 94 -1.79 16.16 -5.95
N SER A 95 -0.97 15.18 -5.53
CA SER A 95 -0.78 13.90 -6.22
C SER A 95 -1.82 12.81 -5.87
N GLY A 96 -2.77 13.13 -4.99
CA GLY A 96 -3.81 12.21 -4.52
C GLY A 96 -3.61 11.77 -3.07
N LEU A 97 -4.25 10.65 -2.72
CA LEU A 97 -4.31 10.10 -1.37
C LEU A 97 -3.42 8.84 -1.28
N ARG A 98 -2.35 8.90 -0.49
CA ARG A 98 -1.37 7.81 -0.36
C ARG A 98 -1.09 7.51 1.10
N GLY A 99 -0.86 6.26 1.45
CA GLY A 99 -0.73 5.86 2.84
C GLY A 99 -0.13 4.49 3.04
N GLN A 100 -0.10 4.10 4.31
CA GLN A 100 0.32 2.76 4.73
C GLN A 100 -0.75 2.12 5.61
N GLY A 101 -0.89 0.80 5.50
CA GLY A 101 -1.74 0.03 6.39
C GLY A 101 -2.03 -1.38 5.91
N THR A 102 -3.31 -1.76 5.92
CA THR A 102 -3.79 -3.09 5.55
C THR A 102 -4.90 -3.01 4.52
N VAL A 103 -4.98 -4.02 3.66
CA VAL A 103 -6.05 -4.17 2.67
C VAL A 103 -6.74 -5.51 2.88
N ASP A 104 -8.05 -5.47 3.07
CA ASP A 104 -8.92 -6.64 3.21
C ASP A 104 -9.33 -7.15 1.82
N CYS A 105 -8.75 -8.29 1.41
CA CYS A 105 -8.95 -8.93 0.12
C CYS A 105 -9.41 -10.38 0.32
N PRO A 106 -10.68 -10.59 0.73
CA PRO A 106 -11.18 -11.90 1.09
C PRO A 106 -10.81 -13.01 0.09
N PRO A 107 -10.37 -14.18 0.57
CA PRO A 107 -10.30 -14.63 1.97
C PRO A 107 -9.02 -14.20 2.73
N ARG A 108 -8.17 -13.32 2.19
CA ARG A 108 -6.89 -12.98 2.82
C ARG A 108 -6.70 -11.48 3.03
N ARG A 109 -5.89 -11.12 4.01
CA ARG A 109 -5.50 -9.73 4.27
C ARG A 109 -4.10 -9.48 3.74
N ILE A 110 -3.91 -8.33 3.10
CA ILE A 110 -2.60 -7.78 2.76
C ILE A 110 -2.20 -6.83 3.88
N VAL A 111 -1.04 -7.07 4.47
CA VAL A 111 -0.48 -6.29 5.58
C VAL A 111 0.75 -5.50 5.14
N ASN A 112 1.13 -4.49 5.93
CA ASN A 112 2.25 -3.59 5.62
C ASN A 112 2.16 -3.04 4.18
N ALA A 113 0.95 -2.70 3.78
CA ALA A 113 0.65 -2.27 2.42
C ALA A 113 0.98 -0.79 2.25
N SER A 114 1.70 -0.46 1.19
CA SER A 114 1.72 0.88 0.59
C SER A 114 0.49 1.01 -0.30
N ILE A 115 -0.32 2.03 -0.06
CA ILE A 115 -1.66 2.15 -0.65
C ILE A 115 -1.78 3.52 -1.32
N ALA A 116 -2.15 3.54 -2.60
CA ALA A 116 -2.60 4.72 -3.30
C ALA A 116 -4.10 4.57 -3.58
N VAL A 117 -4.89 5.58 -3.21
CA VAL A 117 -6.33 5.63 -3.48
C VAL A 117 -6.56 6.65 -4.59
N SER A 118 -7.32 6.27 -5.60
CA SER A 118 -7.73 7.13 -6.69
C SER A 118 -8.96 7.95 -6.29
N PRO A 119 -9.20 9.11 -6.94
CA PRO A 119 -10.44 9.86 -6.78
C PRO A 119 -11.72 9.12 -7.19
N ARG A 120 -11.61 7.93 -7.80
CA ARG A 120 -12.74 7.05 -8.13
C ARG A 120 -13.02 6.02 -7.01
N GLY A 121 -12.18 5.99 -5.97
CA GLY A 121 -12.25 5.03 -4.88
C GLY A 121 -11.60 3.69 -5.19
N ASP A 122 -10.86 3.58 -6.30
CA ASP A 122 -10.01 2.42 -6.57
C ASP A 122 -8.73 2.55 -5.74
N ALA A 123 -8.21 1.43 -5.24
CA ALA A 123 -6.95 1.44 -4.51
C ALA A 123 -5.96 0.46 -5.11
N SER A 124 -4.70 0.84 -5.16
CA SER A 124 -3.62 -0.02 -5.65
C SER A 124 -2.37 0.16 -4.82
N GLY A 125 -1.46 -0.79 -4.94
CA GLY A 125 -0.15 -0.69 -4.34
C GLY A 125 0.46 -2.06 -4.10
N SER A 126 1.31 -2.14 -3.08
CA SER A 126 2.06 -3.34 -2.76
C SER A 126 2.06 -3.60 -1.26
N GLY A 127 2.19 -4.86 -0.86
CA GLY A 127 2.22 -5.26 0.53
C GLY A 127 2.64 -6.70 0.71
N ARG A 128 2.31 -7.28 1.85
CA ARG A 128 2.63 -8.68 2.18
C ARG A 128 1.36 -9.48 2.44
N LEU A 129 1.30 -10.67 1.86
CA LEU A 129 0.31 -11.68 2.14
C LEU A 129 0.90 -12.70 3.10
N GLU A 130 0.23 -12.96 4.23
CA GLU A 130 0.66 -13.97 5.19
C GLU A 130 -0.02 -15.32 4.89
N LEU A 131 0.80 -16.36 4.72
CA LEU A 131 0.42 -17.74 4.43
C LEU A 131 1.07 -18.63 5.49
N GLY A 132 0.36 -18.89 6.59
CA GLY A 132 0.96 -19.59 7.73
C GLY A 132 2.16 -18.82 8.26
N ARG A 133 3.35 -19.43 8.23
CA ARG A 133 4.61 -18.79 8.62
C ARG A 133 5.33 -18.05 7.49
N LEU A 134 4.80 -18.11 6.26
CA LEU A 134 5.42 -17.52 5.08
C LEU A 134 4.79 -16.16 4.76
N ALA A 135 5.64 -15.18 4.42
CA ALA A 135 5.20 -13.89 3.91
C ALA A 135 5.55 -13.76 2.43
N VAL A 136 4.55 -13.45 1.60
CA VAL A 136 4.70 -13.29 0.15
C VAL A 136 4.45 -11.83 -0.22
N SER A 137 5.42 -11.19 -0.88
CA SER A 137 5.25 -9.83 -1.40
C SER A 137 4.29 -9.84 -2.58
N VAL A 138 3.27 -8.97 -2.55
CA VAL A 138 2.22 -8.89 -3.57
C VAL A 138 1.98 -7.46 -4.01
N ASP A 139 1.65 -7.28 -5.30
CA ASP A 139 0.98 -6.10 -5.80
C ASP A 139 -0.52 -6.37 -5.79
N PHE A 140 -1.32 -5.36 -5.50
CA PHE A 140 -2.76 -5.48 -5.41
C PHE A 140 -3.48 -4.34 -6.11
N THR A 141 -4.71 -4.65 -6.49
CA THR A 141 -5.69 -3.64 -6.89
C THR A 141 -7.06 -3.97 -6.32
N VAL A 142 -7.76 -2.93 -5.88
CA VAL A 142 -9.11 -2.97 -5.32
C VAL A 142 -9.99 -2.06 -6.16
N TYR A 143 -11.08 -2.62 -6.68
CA TYR A 143 -12.07 -1.93 -7.49
C TYR A 143 -13.46 -2.21 -6.89
N GLY A 144 -14.08 -1.20 -6.27
CA GLY A 144 -15.36 -1.38 -5.56
C GLY A 144 -15.33 -2.57 -4.58
N SER A 145 -16.20 -3.56 -4.81
CA SER A 145 -16.27 -4.79 -4.01
C SER A 145 -15.29 -5.89 -4.43
N SER A 146 -14.50 -5.70 -5.49
CA SER A 146 -13.52 -6.67 -6.00
C SER A 146 -12.10 -6.38 -5.49
N CYS A 147 -11.30 -7.42 -5.32
CA CYS A 147 -9.85 -7.29 -5.09
C CYS A 147 -9.12 -8.36 -5.89
N SER A 148 -7.97 -7.97 -6.47
CA SER A 148 -7.00 -8.85 -7.07
C SER A 148 -5.62 -8.58 -6.49
N PHE A 149 -4.78 -9.60 -6.45
CA PHE A 149 -3.38 -9.43 -6.10
C PHE A 149 -2.52 -10.51 -6.75
N ARG A 150 -1.25 -10.21 -6.95
CA ARG A 150 -0.28 -11.14 -7.54
C ARG A 150 1.06 -10.98 -6.84
N SER A 151 1.77 -12.09 -6.66
CA SER A 151 3.13 -12.07 -6.13
C SER A 151 4.05 -11.24 -7.02
N THR A 152 4.81 -10.33 -6.43
CA THR A 152 5.82 -9.51 -7.14
C THR A 152 7.13 -10.26 -7.30
N SER A 153 7.47 -11.06 -6.29
CA SER A 153 8.62 -11.95 -6.27
C SER A 153 8.18 -13.31 -5.72
N PRO A 154 8.63 -14.42 -6.32
CA PRO A 154 8.37 -15.73 -5.75
C PRO A 154 8.98 -15.86 -4.34
N ALA A 155 8.24 -16.47 -3.41
CA ALA A 155 8.73 -16.75 -2.07
C ALA A 155 9.47 -18.08 -2.05
N ARG A 156 10.71 -18.09 -1.54
CA ARG A 156 11.48 -19.33 -1.43
C ARG A 156 10.89 -20.22 -0.35
N VAL A 157 10.72 -21.50 -0.68
CA VAL A 157 10.21 -22.54 0.22
C VAL A 157 11.14 -23.74 0.21
N ARG A 158 11.27 -24.37 1.38
CA ARG A 158 12.04 -25.58 1.56
C ARG A 158 11.26 -26.54 2.46
N ALA A 159 11.30 -27.81 2.12
CA ALA A 159 10.64 -28.85 2.89
C ALA A 159 11.42 -30.16 2.80
N GLN A 160 11.34 -30.98 3.84
CA GLN A 160 11.93 -32.30 3.84
C GLN A 160 10.91 -33.32 4.29
N VAL A 161 10.89 -34.47 3.62
CA VAL A 161 10.05 -35.62 3.96
C VAL A 161 10.93 -36.85 3.99
N ASP A 162 10.86 -37.59 5.10
CA ASP A 162 11.58 -38.84 5.29
C ASP A 162 10.63 -40.03 5.22
N THR A 163 11.01 -41.02 4.42
CA THR A 163 10.34 -42.33 4.37
C THR A 163 11.27 -43.41 4.89
N ALA A 164 10.76 -44.65 5.00
CA ALA A 164 11.57 -45.80 5.39
C ALA A 164 12.74 -46.07 4.43
N VAL A 165 12.58 -45.77 3.13
CA VAL A 165 13.51 -46.17 2.07
C VAL A 165 14.27 -45.02 1.41
N ALA A 166 13.82 -43.77 1.59
CA ALA A 166 14.44 -42.59 1.01
C ALA A 166 14.12 -41.30 1.79
N SER A 167 14.99 -40.30 1.64
CA SER A 167 14.78 -38.92 2.08
C SER A 167 14.52 -38.02 0.88
N TYR A 168 13.59 -37.09 1.00
CA TYR A 168 13.18 -36.17 -0.06
C TYR A 168 13.34 -34.73 0.42
N SER A 169 14.18 -33.96 -0.25
CA SER A 169 14.39 -32.54 0.01
C SER A 169 13.80 -31.74 -1.15
N PHE A 170 12.91 -30.80 -0.84
CA PHE A 170 12.33 -29.88 -1.81
C PHE A 170 12.89 -28.47 -1.61
N GLU A 171 13.31 -27.84 -2.70
CA GLU A 171 13.60 -26.41 -2.75
C GLU A 171 12.90 -25.79 -3.95
N GLY A 172 12.18 -24.68 -3.73
CA GLY A 172 11.42 -24.06 -4.79
C GLY A 172 10.94 -22.64 -4.49
N ASN A 173 10.14 -22.16 -5.43
CA ASN A 173 9.59 -20.83 -5.49
C ASN A 173 8.07 -20.91 -5.49
N LEU A 174 7.44 -20.36 -4.45
CA LEU A 174 5.99 -20.23 -4.32
C LEU A 174 5.53 -18.92 -4.97
N THR A 175 4.50 -19.01 -5.79
CA THR A 175 3.78 -17.84 -6.31
C THR A 175 2.31 -17.93 -5.94
N VAL A 176 1.73 -16.79 -5.60
CA VAL A 176 0.33 -16.66 -5.21
C VAL A 176 -0.34 -15.58 -6.04
N ARG A 177 -1.60 -15.84 -6.41
CA ARG A 177 -2.45 -14.91 -7.13
C ARG A 177 -3.88 -14.96 -6.61
N CYS A 178 -4.58 -13.84 -6.72
CA CYS A 178 -6.01 -13.72 -6.49
C CYS A 178 -6.67 -13.08 -7.71
N GLU A 179 -7.55 -13.83 -8.36
CA GLU A 179 -8.33 -13.40 -9.52
C GLU A 179 -9.78 -13.86 -9.33
N GLY A 180 -10.74 -12.97 -9.59
CA GLY A 180 -12.17 -13.29 -9.44
C GLY A 180 -12.58 -13.72 -8.03
N GLY A 181 -11.89 -13.21 -6.99
CA GLY A 181 -12.13 -13.58 -5.59
C GLY A 181 -11.61 -14.96 -5.17
N ARG A 182 -10.87 -15.65 -6.05
CA ARG A 182 -10.25 -16.95 -5.74
C ARG A 182 -8.75 -16.79 -5.60
N VAL A 183 -8.23 -17.22 -4.46
CA VAL A 183 -6.78 -17.27 -4.20
C VAL A 183 -6.26 -18.63 -4.62
N SER A 184 -5.18 -18.64 -5.38
CA SER A 184 -4.46 -19.85 -5.77
C SER A 184 -2.98 -19.66 -5.56
N ALA A 185 -2.29 -20.75 -5.25
CA ALA A 185 -0.85 -20.78 -5.13
C ALA A 185 -0.27 -21.96 -5.91
N THR A 186 0.87 -21.71 -6.53
CA THR A 186 1.64 -22.73 -7.25
C THR A 186 3.09 -22.67 -6.82
N VAL A 187 3.75 -23.82 -6.82
CA VAL A 187 5.17 -23.94 -6.52
C VAL A 187 5.91 -24.56 -7.69
N SER A 188 7.08 -24.01 -7.98
CA SER A 188 8.01 -24.56 -8.98
C SER A 188 9.39 -24.70 -8.35
N GLY A 189 10.06 -25.83 -8.57
CA GLY A 189 11.33 -26.11 -7.90
C GLY A 189 11.91 -27.46 -8.25
N ARG A 190 12.74 -27.97 -7.36
CA ARG A 190 13.47 -29.22 -7.52
C ARG A 190 13.31 -30.08 -6.26
N VAL A 191 13.09 -31.37 -6.46
CA VAL A 191 13.15 -32.39 -5.42
C VAL A 191 14.41 -33.21 -5.59
N GLU A 192 15.21 -33.30 -4.53
CA GLU A 192 16.30 -34.26 -4.42
C GLU A 192 15.86 -35.44 -3.58
N ARG A 193 15.95 -36.64 -4.15
CA ARG A 193 15.68 -37.91 -3.47
C ARG A 193 17.00 -38.61 -3.20
N THR A 194 17.27 -38.91 -1.93
CA THR A 194 18.42 -39.71 -1.48
C THR A 194 17.93 -41.08 -1.00
N SER A 195 18.32 -42.15 -1.69
CA SER A 195 18.00 -43.54 -1.30
C SER A 195 18.77 -43.95 -0.04
N LYS A 196 18.09 -44.54 0.95
CA LYS A 196 18.73 -45.03 2.18
C LYS A 196 19.39 -46.41 2.01
N VAL A 197 19.00 -47.16 0.98
CA VAL A 197 19.53 -48.50 0.71
C VAL A 197 20.83 -48.46 -0.11
N GLY A 198 21.02 -47.41 -0.91
CA GLY A 198 22.18 -47.31 -1.83
C GLY A 198 22.86 -45.95 -1.86
N ASN A 199 22.47 -44.99 -1.02
CA ASN A 199 22.99 -43.61 -1.00
C ASN A 199 22.96 -42.89 -2.36
N GLN A 200 22.13 -43.36 -3.29
CA GLN A 200 21.96 -42.74 -4.59
C GLN A 200 21.11 -41.48 -4.47
N VAL A 201 21.62 -40.38 -5.03
CA VAL A 201 20.89 -39.12 -5.16
C VAL A 201 20.29 -39.02 -6.56
N SER A 202 19.02 -38.67 -6.62
CA SER A 202 18.27 -38.44 -7.87
C SER A 202 17.52 -37.12 -7.77
N SER A 203 17.30 -36.47 -8.91
CA SER A 203 16.75 -35.13 -8.97
C SER A 203 15.55 -35.07 -9.90
N PHE A 204 14.53 -34.30 -9.51
CA PHE A 204 13.27 -34.16 -10.23
C PHE A 204 12.84 -32.70 -10.23
N ASP A 205 12.64 -32.13 -11.41
CA ASP A 205 12.08 -30.79 -11.55
C ASP A 205 10.55 -30.84 -11.42
N ILE A 206 10.02 -29.90 -10.65
CA ILE A 206 8.61 -29.79 -10.33
C ILE A 206 8.07 -28.50 -10.95
N PRO A 207 7.30 -28.57 -12.05
CA PRO A 207 6.70 -27.38 -12.65
C PRO A 207 5.31 -27.10 -12.06
N ASN A 208 5.10 -25.86 -11.62
CA ASN A 208 3.79 -25.22 -11.36
C ASN A 208 2.78 -26.11 -10.62
N THR A 209 3.24 -26.81 -9.58
CA THR A 209 2.38 -27.70 -8.78
C THR A 209 1.48 -26.88 -7.87
N SER A 210 0.19 -27.22 -7.83
CA SER A 210 -0.79 -26.56 -6.97
C SER A 210 -0.45 -26.76 -5.49
N VAL A 211 -0.63 -25.70 -4.70
CA VAL A 211 -0.48 -25.72 -3.24
C VAL A 211 -1.85 -25.51 -2.61
N ASP A 212 -2.22 -26.38 -1.69
CA ASP A 212 -3.40 -26.19 -0.86
C ASP A 212 -3.10 -25.09 0.18
N LEU A 213 -3.80 -23.97 0.04
CA LEU A 213 -3.63 -22.79 0.89
C LEU A 213 -4.20 -22.96 2.30
N SER A 214 -4.97 -24.02 2.57
CA SER A 214 -5.54 -24.28 3.89
C SER A 214 -4.53 -24.94 4.84
N ASN A 215 -3.63 -25.76 4.30
CA ASN A 215 -2.66 -26.55 5.05
C ASN A 215 -1.20 -26.38 4.57
N GLY A 216 -0.98 -25.58 3.53
CA GLY A 216 0.34 -25.30 2.96
C GLY A 216 0.97 -26.49 2.25
N GLN A 217 0.19 -27.50 1.86
CA GLN A 217 0.72 -28.74 1.31
C GLN A 217 0.71 -28.76 -0.22
N CYS A 218 1.69 -29.45 -0.81
CA CYS A 218 1.66 -29.86 -2.20
C CYS A 218 2.06 -31.33 -2.33
N THR A 219 1.53 -32.02 -3.34
CA THR A 219 1.88 -33.41 -3.62
C THR A 219 2.51 -33.51 -5.00
N VAL A 220 3.67 -34.17 -5.07
CA VAL A 220 4.45 -34.32 -6.30
C VAL A 220 4.79 -35.78 -6.53
N ASN A 221 4.87 -36.20 -7.79
CA ASN A 221 5.31 -37.55 -8.15
C ASN A 221 6.83 -37.57 -8.37
N VAL A 222 7.54 -38.37 -7.59
CA VAL A 222 9.00 -38.48 -7.59
C VAL A 222 9.37 -39.91 -7.93
N GLY A 223 9.69 -40.17 -9.20
CA GLY A 223 10.05 -41.52 -9.66
C GLY A 223 8.96 -42.56 -9.42
N GLY A 224 7.68 -42.20 -9.61
CA GLY A 224 6.53 -43.09 -9.44
C GLY A 224 5.90 -43.06 -8.04
N VAL A 225 6.48 -42.36 -7.07
CA VAL A 225 5.96 -42.25 -5.71
C VAL A 225 5.41 -40.85 -5.46
N ASN A 226 4.21 -40.74 -4.90
CA ASN A 226 3.63 -39.46 -4.51
C ASN A 226 4.17 -39.04 -3.13
N ILE A 227 4.81 -37.88 -3.07
CA ILE A 227 5.36 -37.29 -1.86
C ILE A 227 4.63 -35.98 -1.57
N THR A 228 4.13 -35.83 -0.35
CA THR A 228 3.45 -34.62 0.11
C THR A 228 4.40 -33.78 0.96
N PHE A 229 4.68 -32.56 0.52
CA PHE A 229 5.49 -31.59 1.25
C PHE A 229 4.60 -30.55 1.94
N SER A 230 4.95 -30.17 3.16
CA SER A 230 4.38 -29.00 3.85
C SER A 230 5.33 -27.82 3.66
N LEU A 231 4.86 -26.74 3.03
CA LEU A 231 5.68 -25.61 2.60
C LEU A 231 5.65 -24.43 3.58
N PHE A 232 4.60 -24.30 4.42
CA PHE A 232 4.41 -23.22 5.39
C PHE A 232 3.35 -23.55 6.44
#